data_AF-A0A1F4EN83-F1
#
_entry.id   AF-A0A1F4EN83-F1
#
_cell.length_a   1.000
_cell.length_b   1.000
_cell.length_c   1.000
_cell.angle_alpha   90.00
_cell.angle_beta   90.00
_cell.angle_gamma   90.00
#
_symmetry.space_group_name_H-M   'P 1'
#
loop_
_entity.id
_entity.type
_entity.pdbx_description
1 polymer ?
#
loop_
_entity_poly.entity_id
_entity_poly.type
_entity_poly.pdbx_seq_one_letter_code
_entity_poly.pdbx_strand_id
1 'polypeptide(L)' 'MITGAYTEDQLVEQPAIALFAELGWQTVSAMDEKFGAGGTLGRETSGEVVLVARLRAPA' A
#
# COMPACT_ATOMS: atom_id res chain seq x y z
N MET A 1 2.89 -12.20 -28.23
CA MET A 1 1.75 -11.56 -27.54
C MET A 1 2.30 -11.04 -26.21
N ILE A 2 2.36 -9.72 -26.00
CA ILE A 2 2.74 -9.19 -24.68
C ILE A 2 1.49 -9.29 -23.80
N THR A 3 1.35 -10.42 -23.11
CA THR A 3 0.32 -10.61 -22.09
C THR A 3 0.76 -9.81 -20.85
N GLY A 4 0.24 -8.59 -20.71
CA GLY A 4 0.49 -7.76 -19.53
C GLY A 4 0.55 -6.25 -19.77
N ALA A 5 0.87 -5.78 -20.98
CA ALA A 5 1.30 -4.40 -21.23
C ALA A 5 0.32 -3.26 -20.84
N TYR A 6 -0.93 -3.58 -20.50
CA TYR A 6 -1.98 -2.59 -20.22
C TYR A 6 -2.80 -2.95 -18.97
N THR A 7 -2.14 -3.24 -17.84
CA THR A 7 -2.79 -3.41 -16.54
C THR A 7 -2.56 -2.19 -15.64
N GLU A 8 -3.40 -2.00 -14.62
CA GLU A 8 -3.19 -0.96 -13.60
C GLU A 8 -1.87 -1.17 -12.86
N ASP A 9 -1.52 -2.41 -12.53
CA ASP A 9 -0.23 -2.74 -11.91
C ASP A 9 0.95 -2.21 -12.76
N GLN A 10 0.98 -2.51 -14.06
CA GLN A 10 2.11 -2.14 -14.91
C GLN A 10 2.14 -0.67 -15.30
N LEU A 11 0.98 -0.07 -15.59
CA LEU A 11 0.91 1.30 -16.10
C LEU A 11 0.79 2.37 -15.01
N VAL A 12 0.36 1.99 -13.80
CA VAL A 12 0.07 2.93 -12.72
C VAL A 12 0.80 2.56 -11.43
N GLU A 13 0.62 1.34 -10.91
CA GLU A 13 1.14 0.98 -9.58
C GLU A 13 2.67 0.90 -9.55
N GLN A 14 3.30 0.13 -10.44
CA GLN A 14 4.76 -0.01 -10.48
C GLN A 14 5.48 1.33 -10.75
N PRO A 15 5.03 2.18 -11.70
CA PRO A 15 5.59 3.52 -11.87
C PRO A 15 5.45 4.41 -10.64
N ALA A 16 4.30 4.37 -9.94
CA ALA A 16 4.10 5.12 -8.71
C ALA A 16 5.03 4.63 -7.60
N ILE A 17 5.17 3.31 -7.41
CA ILE A 17 6.09 2.71 -6.43
C ILE A 17 7.52 3.16 -6.70
N ALA A 18 7.98 3.11 -7.96
CA ALA A 18 9.32 3.54 -8.34
C ALA A 18 9.55 5.02 -8.02
N LEU A 19 8.61 5.90 -8.39
CA LEU A 19 8.70 7.33 -8.09
C LEU A 19 8.76 7.60 -6.58
N PHE A 20 7.93 6.91 -5.78
CA PHE A 20 7.96 7.07 -4.34
C PHE A 20 9.26 6.57 -3.72
N ALA A 21 9.87 5.51 -4.27
CA ALA A 21 11.18 5.04 -3.84
C ALA A 21 12.27 6.10 -4.10
N GLU A 22 12.24 6.80 -5.23
CA GLU A 22 13.14 7.93 -5.52
C GLU A 22 12.99 9.09 -4.52
N LEU A 23 11.77 9.29 -4.01
CA LEU A 23 11.47 10.27 -2.97
C LEU A 23 11.81 9.78 -1.55
N GLY A 24 12.38 8.57 -1.40
CA GLY A 24 12.78 7.99 -0.12
C GLY A 24 11.63 7.38 0.69
N TRP A 25 10.49 7.14 0.07
CA TRP A 25 9.35 6.48 0.73
C TRP A 25 9.51 4.96 0.71
N GLN A 26 8.99 4.32 1.76
CA GLN A 26 8.85 2.86 1.82
C GLN A 26 7.42 2.48 1.40
N THR A 27 7.30 1.42 0.61
CA THR A 27 6.00 0.88 0.18
C THR A 27 5.73 -0.48 0.82
N VAL A 28 4.46 -0.86 0.84
CA VAL A 28 3.99 -2.14 1.40
C VAL A 28 2.82 -2.65 0.56
N SER A 29 2.82 -3.95 0.26
CA SER A 29 1.69 -4.61 -0.42
C SER A 29 0.54 -4.76 0.58
N ALA A 30 -0.56 -4.04 0.37
CA ALA A 30 -1.78 -4.20 1.17
C ALA A 30 -2.58 -5.45 0.80
N MET A 31 -2.32 -6.03 -0.38
CA MET A 31 -2.92 -7.31 -0.80
C MET A 31 -2.40 -8.48 0.05
N ASP A 32 -1.14 -8.41 0.47
CA ASP A 32 -0.49 -9.41 1.33
C ASP A 32 -0.53 -9.02 2.82
N GLU A 33 -1.42 -8.10 3.21
CA GLU A 33 -1.54 -7.65 4.59
C GLU A 33 -1.96 -8.79 5.53
N LYS A 34 -1.32 -8.82 6.70
CA LYS A 34 -1.76 -9.61 7.85
C LYS A 34 -2.63 -8.74 8.75
N PHE A 35 -3.86 -9.16 8.99
CA PHE A 35 -4.81 -8.51 9.89
C PHE A 35 -4.71 -9.01 11.33
N GLY A 36 -5.23 -8.22 12.26
CA GLY A 36 -5.30 -8.53 13.69
C GLY A 36 -4.18 -7.88 14.51
N ALA A 37 -4.15 -8.18 15.81
CA ALA A 37 -3.18 -7.64 16.74
C ALA A 37 -1.72 -7.86 16.26
N GLY A 38 -0.98 -6.76 16.06
CA GLY A 38 0.39 -6.79 15.54
C GLY A 38 0.50 -7.04 14.03
N GLY A 39 -0.61 -6.92 13.30
CA GLY A 39 -0.69 -7.03 11.84
C GLY A 39 0.07 -5.94 11.09
N THR A 40 0.22 -6.11 9.77
CA THR A 40 1.14 -5.31 8.93
C THR A 40 0.83 -3.82 8.93
N LEU A 41 -0.45 -3.44 8.81
CA LEU A 41 -0.88 -2.02 8.81
C LEU A 41 -1.71 -1.65 10.05
N GLY A 42 -1.82 -2.56 11.02
CA GLY A 42 -2.56 -2.34 12.27
C GLY A 42 -4.08 -2.37 12.11
N ARG A 43 -4.60 -2.99 11.05
CA ARG A 43 -6.03 -3.22 10.84
C ARG A 43 -6.48 -4.56 11.41
N GLU A 44 -7.68 -4.61 11.95
CA GLU A 44 -8.28 -5.87 12.42
C GLU A 44 -8.97 -6.62 11.27
N THR A 45 -9.45 -5.90 10.25
CA THR A 45 -10.09 -6.51 9.06
C THR A 45 -9.83 -5.69 7.79
N SER A 46 -10.07 -6.30 6.63
CA SER A 46 -9.98 -5.61 5.34
C SER A 46 -11.05 -4.53 5.13
N GLY A 47 -12.11 -4.52 5.95
CA GLY A 47 -13.17 -3.50 5.91
C GLY A 47 -12.74 -2.15 6.48
N GLU A 48 -11.62 -2.10 7.20
CA GLU A 48 -11.08 -0.87 7.76
C GLU A 48 -10.29 -0.09 6.70
N VAL A 49 -10.89 0.96 6.16
CA VAL A 49 -10.30 1.75 5.06
C VAL A 49 -9.38 2.89 5.53
N VAL A 50 -9.31 3.14 6.84
CA VAL A 50 -8.47 4.19 7.44
C VAL A 50 -7.41 3.56 8.34
N LEU A 51 -6.14 3.94 8.15
CA LEU A 51 -5.04 3.52 9.00
C LEU A 51 -4.90 4.44 10.22
N VAL A 52 -5.79 4.27 11.20
CA VAL A 52 -5.89 5.12 12.40
C VAL A 52 -4.56 5.24 13.14
N ALA A 53 -3.79 4.15 13.24
CA ALA A 53 -2.49 4.11 13.92
C ALA A 53 -1.41 5.02 13.29
N ARG A 54 -1.60 5.48 12.04
CA ARG A 54 -0.69 6.39 11.34
C ARG A 54 -1.19 7.83 11.24
N LEU A 55 -2.36 8.13 11.82
CA LEU A 55 -2.86 9.50 11.87
C LEU A 55 -1.96 10.35 12.78
N ARG A 56 -1.63 11.56 12.33
CA ARG A 56 -0.96 12.54 13.17
C ARG A 56 -1.96 13.04 14.22
N ALA A 57 -1.54 13.12 15.48
CA ALA A 57 -2.34 13.76 16.52
C ALA A 57 -2.62 15.23 16.14
N PRO A 58 -3.79 15.78 16.49
CA PRO A 58 -4.02 17.22 16.37
C PRO A 58 -2.98 17.97 17.23
N ALA A 59 -2.49 19.09 16.70
CA ALA A 59 -1.52 19.95 17.35
C ALA A 59 -2.11 20.67 18.58
#